data_AF-A0A414WSB2-F1
#
_entry.id   AF-A0A414WSB2-F1
#
_cell.length_a   1.000
_cell.length_b   1.000
_cell.length_c   1.000
_cell.angle_alpha   90.00
_cell.angle_beta   90.00
_cell.angle_gamma   90.00
#
_symmetry.space_group_name_H-M   'P 1'
#
loop_
_entity.id
_entity.type
_entity.pdbx_description
1 polymer ?
#
loop_
_entity_poly.entity_id
_entity_poly.type
_entity_poly.pdbx_seq_one_letter_code
_entity_poly.pdbx_strand_id
1 'polypeptide(L)' 'MDNNIDKNLYAESMIKALRVDFLANSEELRLYATSIYNASIWSREVDKKNKAILKRNRALK' A
#
# COMPACT_ATOMS: atom_id res chain seq x y z
N MET A 1 -2.45 7.68 -13.73
CA MET A 1 -2.72 6.99 -12.46
C MET A 1 -4.11 6.43 -12.57
N ASP A 2 -4.31 5.13 -12.32
CA ASP A 2 -5.66 4.57 -12.31
C ASP A 2 -6.56 5.40 -11.39
N ASN A 3 -7.66 5.92 -11.95
CA ASN A 3 -8.56 6.87 -11.29
C ASN A 3 -9.39 6.27 -10.15
N ASN A 4 -9.04 5.06 -9.68
CA ASN A 4 -9.79 4.33 -8.67
C ASN A 4 -8.93 4.09 -7.44
N ILE A 5 -8.78 5.14 -6.63
CA ILE A 5 -8.13 5.05 -5.32
C ILE A 5 -8.94 4.07 -4.47
N ASP A 6 -8.26 3.07 -3.89
CA ASP A 6 -8.85 2.20 -2.88
C ASP A 6 -9.07 3.02 -1.60
N LYS A 7 -10.28 3.59 -1.47
CA LYS A 7 -10.63 4.52 -0.39
C LYS A 7 -10.50 3.86 0.99
N ASN A 8 -10.79 2.56 1.09
CA ASN A 8 -10.66 1.82 2.34
C ASN A 8 -9.19 1.70 2.73
N LEU A 9 -8.33 1.33 1.79
CA LEU A 9 -6.89 1.27 2.03
C LEU A 9 -6.29 2.65 2.36
N TYR A 10 -6.75 3.71 1.70
CA TYR A 10 -6.30 5.06 2.00
C TYR A 10 -6.75 5.50 3.41
N ALA A 11 -7.99 5.19 3.81
CA ALA A 11 -8.47 5.45 5.17
C ALA A 11 -7.66 4.69 6.22
N GLU A 12 -7.33 3.41 5.99
CA GLU A 12 -6.42 2.65 6.87
C GLU A 12 -5.03 3.28 6.94
N SER A 13 -4.51 3.76 5.81
CA SER A 13 -3.22 4.44 5.73
C SER A 13 -3.23 5.75 6.54
N MET A 14 -4.35 6.49 6.50
CA MET A 14 -4.57 7.68 7.32
C MET A 14 -4.62 7.35 8.82
N ILE A 15 -5.35 6.29 9.21
CA ILE A 15 -5.40 5.83 10.62
C ILE A 15 -3.99 5.48 11.11
N LYS A 16 -3.17 4.85 10.27
CA LYS A 16 -1.76 4.56 10.61
C LYS A 16 -0.92 5.82 10.73
N ALA A 17 -1.10 6.79 9.83
CA ALA A 17 -0.39 8.06 9.87
C ALA A 17 -0.73 8.89 11.13
N LEU A 18 -1.99 8.87 11.57
CA LEU A 18 -2.45 9.53 12.80
C LEU A 18 -1.82 8.97 14.09
N ARG A 19 -1.19 7.79 14.05
CA ARG A 19 -0.48 7.19 15.19
C ARG A 19 1.00 7.58 15.25
N VAL A 20 1.45 8.46 14.37
CA VAL A 20 2.85 8.90 14.30
C VAL A 20 3.01 10.23 15.03
N ASP A 21 3.69 10.19 16.17
CA ASP A 21 3.77 11.32 17.11
C ASP A 21 4.57 12.52 16.60
N PHE A 22 5.40 12.35 15.57
CA PHE A 22 6.30 13.41 15.07
C PHE A 22 5.77 14.15 13.82
N LEU A 23 4.56 13.86 13.35
CA LEU A 23 3.95 14.61 12.24
C LEU A 23 3.36 15.91 12.78
N ALA A 24 3.93 17.04 12.36
CA ALA A 24 3.67 18.35 12.96
C ALA A 24 2.48 19.10 12.33
N ASN A 25 2.05 18.70 11.12
CA ASN A 25 1.00 19.40 10.40
C ASN A 25 0.21 18.47 9.45
N SER A 26 -0.87 19.00 8.90
CA SER A 26 -1.77 18.26 8.00
C SER A 26 -1.12 17.86 6.67
N GLU A 27 -0.11 18.61 6.21
CA GLU A 27 0.64 18.27 5.00
C GLU A 27 1.51 17.05 5.22
N GLU A 28 2.28 17.01 6.30
CA GLU A 28 3.09 15.85 6.71
C GLU A 28 2.21 14.61 6.94
N LEU A 29 1.07 14.78 7.62
CA LEU A 29 0.09 13.70 7.80
C LEU A 29 -0.37 13.13 6.47
N ARG A 30 -0.78 14.00 5.53
CA ARG A 30 -1.26 13.60 4.20
C ARG A 30 -0.16 12.90 3.41
N LEU A 31 1.07 13.44 3.42
CA LEU A 31 2.20 12.86 2.71
C LEU A 31 2.53 11.48 3.27
N TYR A 32 2.59 11.33 4.59
CA TYR A 32 2.89 10.06 5.23
C TYR A 32 1.80 9.00 4.97
N ALA A 33 0.52 9.36 5.09
CA ALA A 33 -0.59 8.49 4.72
C ALA A 33 -0.52 8.05 3.26
N THR A 34 -0.17 8.98 2.36
CA THR A 34 0.00 8.68 0.92
C THR A 34 1.16 7.71 0.69
N SER A 35 2.28 7.87 1.39
CA SER A 35 3.41 6.95 1.33
C SER A 35 3.04 5.54 1.79
N ILE A 36 2.30 5.40 2.89
CA ILE A 36 1.80 4.10 3.37
C ILE A 36 0.87 3.45 2.34
N TYR A 37 -0.05 4.22 1.77
CA TYR A 37 -0.97 3.74 0.74
C TYR A 37 -0.21 3.23 -0.47
N ASN A 38 0.74 4.01 -0.99
CA ASN A 38 1.54 3.64 -2.15
C ASN A 38 2.37 2.38 -1.90
N ALA A 39 3.01 2.27 -0.73
CA ALA A 39 3.73 1.07 -0.33
C ALA A 39 2.82 -0.16 -0.26
N SER A 40 1.60 0.00 0.25
CA SER A 40 0.61 -1.08 0.35
C SER A 40 0.11 -1.56 -1.02
N ILE A 41 -0.13 -0.63 -1.96
CA ILE A 41 -0.47 -0.97 -3.34
C ILE A 41 0.69 -1.71 -4.01
N TRP A 42 1.92 -1.22 -3.85
CA TRP A 42 3.09 -1.87 -4.43
C TRP A 42 3.29 -3.29 -3.89
N SER A 43 3.14 -3.51 -2.59
CA SER A 43 3.21 -4.84 -1.97
C SER A 43 2.20 -5.81 -2.59
N ARG A 44 0.94 -5.38 -2.78
CA ARG A 44 -0.11 -6.21 -3.40
C ARG A 44 0.27 -6.65 -4.82
N GLU A 45 0.88 -5.78 -5.61
CA GLU A 45 1.34 -6.11 -6.96
C GLU A 45 2.53 -7.09 -6.96
N VAL A 46 3.46 -6.91 -6.03
CA VAL A 46 4.58 -7.84 -5.82
C VAL A 46 4.06 -9.23 -5.42
N ASP A 47 3.11 -9.31 -4.48
CA ASP A 47 2.53 -10.57 -4.02
C ASP A 47 1.80 -11.32 -5.14
N LYS A 48 1.07 -10.61 -6.01
CA LYS A 48 0.43 -11.20 -7.20
C LYS A 48 1.46 -11.82 -8.13
N LYS A 49 2.56 -11.12 -8.41
CA LYS A 49 3.67 -11.62 -9.25
C LYS A 49 4.31 -12.85 -8.64
N ASN A 50 4.62 -12.81 -7.34
CA ASN A 50 5.21 -13.94 -6.62
C ASN A 50 4.30 -15.17 -6.63
N LYS A 51 2.99 -14.98 -6.44
CA LYS A 51 2.00 -16.07 -6.52
C LYS A 51 1.94 -16.69 -7.91
N ALA A 52 2.05 -15.88 -8.97
CA ALA A 52 2.09 -16.38 -10.35
C ALA A 52 3.36 -17.21 -10.63
N ILE A 53 4.53 -16.74 -10.18
CA ILE A 53 5.80 -17.46 -10.28
C ILE A 53 5.72 -18.81 -9.54
N LEU A 54 5.22 -18.81 -8.31
CA LEU A 54 5.08 -20.03 -7.51
C LEU A 54 4.16 -21.06 -8.18
N LYS A 55 3.02 -20.62 -8.75
CA LYS A 55 2.12 -21.49 -9.51
C LYS A 55 2.81 -22.11 -10.73
N ARG A 56 3.54 -21.31 -11.50
CA ARG A 56 4.30 -21.77 -12.66
C ARG A 56 5.35 -22.81 -12.26
N ASN A 57 6.12 -22.54 -11.20
CA ASN A 57 7.15 -23.46 -10.73
C ASN A 57 6.59 -24.80 -10.22
N ARG A 58 5.38 -24.79 -9.63
CA ARG A 58 4.69 -26.02 -9.23
C ARG A 58 4.17 -26.83 -10.42
N ALA A 59 3.74 -26.18 -11.50
CA ALA A 59 3.26 -26.85 -12.71
C ALA A 59 4.39 -27.45 -13.57
N LEU A 60 5.63 -26.98 -13.38
CA LEU A 60 6.82 -27.47 -14.08
C LEU A 60 7.56 -28.61 -13.33
N LYS A 61 7.14 -28.91 -12.10
CA LYS A 61 7.60 -30.06 -11.31
C LYS A 61 6.64 -31.23 -11.50
#